data_AF-A0A7W5H7Z1-F1
#
_entry.id   AF-A0A7W5H7Z1-F1
#
_cell.length_a   1.000
_cell.length_b   1.000
_cell.length_c   1.000
_cell.angle_alpha   90.00
_cell.angle_beta   90.00
_cell.angle_gamma   90.00
#
_symmetry.space_group_name_H-M   'P 1'
#
loop_
_entity.id
_entity.type
_entity.pdbx_description
1 polymer ?
#
loop_
_entity_poly.entity_id
_entity_poly.type
_entity_poly.pdbx_seq_one_letter_code
_entity_poly.pdbx_strand_id
1 'polypeptide(L)'
;MVNTTERDRRIFDIFDTAPVTTRQLVKLNVFPSYQTANRRLIRLKKRKRGRTPRVIGTVAMHDSGREAKVYCSHRVSKIEHEVFLSEELIDWPIPFTMWKRGRNTDGFLRPDAEIDGLSIEFDRGYETQKQLRKQVVRYRDYDGFVVWCVPSVKQIDWIRKDASDNTLYKLHGASVLFDGQGRELSVAKLCDRILEIYQHPMGWPTSLGES
;
A
#
# COMPACT_ATOMS: atom_id res chain seq x y z
N MET A 1 -8.40 12.90 23.64
CA MET A 1 -9.58 12.73 22.75
C MET A 1 -9.34 13.50 21.47
N VAL A 2 -9.19 12.84 20.31
CA VAL A 2 -8.99 13.52 19.02
C VAL A 2 -10.22 14.39 18.69
N ASN A 3 -10.00 15.65 18.32
CA ASN A 3 -11.06 16.59 17.97
C ASN A 3 -11.88 16.02 16.79
N THR A 4 -13.20 16.18 16.84
CA THR A 4 -14.12 15.66 15.81
C THR A 4 -13.79 16.20 14.41
N THR A 5 -13.32 17.44 14.31
CA THR A 5 -12.92 18.08 13.04
C THR A 5 -11.62 17.48 12.50
N GLU A 6 -10.66 17.18 13.38
CA GLU A 6 -9.38 16.58 13.03
C GLU A 6 -9.56 15.13 12.53
N ARG A 7 -10.43 14.36 13.18
CA ARG A 7 -10.78 13.02 12.71
C ARG A 7 -11.41 13.05 11.32
N ASP A 8 -12.34 13.98 11.09
CA ASP A 8 -12.98 14.12 9.77
C ASP A 8 -11.96 14.47 8.69
N ARG A 9 -11.03 15.39 8.99
CA ARG A 9 -9.92 15.72 8.09
C ARG A 9 -9.09 14.48 7.77
N ARG A 10 -8.65 13.74 8.80
CA ARG A 10 -7.87 12.50 8.63
C ARG A 10 -8.58 11.46 7.77
N ILE A 11 -9.90 11.30 7.89
CA ILE A 11 -10.69 10.40 7.05
C ILE A 11 -10.59 10.81 5.57
N PHE A 12 -10.73 12.10 5.29
CA PHE A 12 -10.67 12.59 3.91
C PHE A 12 -9.26 12.57 3.33
N ASP A 13 -8.24 12.82 4.15
CA ASP A 13 -6.84 12.68 3.74
C ASP A 13 -6.56 11.21 3.31
N ILE A 14 -7.11 10.23 4.05
CA ILE A 14 -7.03 8.81 3.66
C ILE A 14 -7.75 8.56 2.33
N PHE A 15 -8.97 9.08 2.17
CA PHE A 15 -9.74 8.90 0.93
C PHE A 15 -9.12 9.59 -0.29
N ASP A 16 -8.32 10.63 -0.08
CA ASP A 16 -7.55 11.28 -1.14
C ASP A 16 -6.34 10.45 -1.56
N THR A 17 -5.79 9.68 -0.63
CA THR A 17 -4.58 8.89 -0.82
C THR A 17 -4.88 7.55 -1.47
N ALA A 18 -5.82 6.77 -0.94
CA ALA A 18 -6.05 5.40 -1.39
C ALA A 18 -7.51 4.93 -1.23
N PRO A 19 -7.96 3.99 -2.08
CA PRO A 19 -9.20 3.25 -1.84
C PRO A 19 -9.13 2.41 -0.57
N VAL A 20 -10.12 2.58 0.31
CA VAL A 20 -10.19 1.85 1.58
C VAL A 20 -11.63 1.43 1.92
N THR A 21 -11.76 0.37 2.70
CA THR A 21 -13.02 -0.10 3.28
C THR A 21 -13.22 0.44 4.70
N THR A 22 -14.44 0.36 5.21
CA THR A 22 -14.72 0.69 6.63
C THR A 22 -13.86 -0.13 7.59
N ARG A 23 -13.57 -1.39 7.29
CA ARG A 23 -12.73 -2.24 8.14
C ARG A 23 -11.28 -1.75 8.16
N GLN A 24 -10.74 -1.36 7.02
CA GLN A 24 -9.38 -0.82 6.93
C GLN A 24 -9.23 0.48 7.74
N LEU A 25 -10.27 1.33 7.79
CA LEU A 25 -10.28 2.49 8.68
C LEU A 25 -10.21 2.12 10.17
N VAL A 26 -10.74 0.95 10.56
CA VAL A 26 -10.61 0.42 11.93
C VAL A 26 -9.19 -0.10 12.15
N LYS A 27 -8.61 -0.87 11.21
CA LYS A 27 -7.21 -1.32 11.29
C LYS A 27 -6.23 -0.15 11.43
N LEU A 28 -6.48 0.95 10.72
CA LEU A 28 -5.73 2.21 10.81
C LEU A 28 -5.94 3.00 12.12
N ASN A 29 -6.72 2.46 13.07
CA ASN A 29 -7.08 3.13 14.32
C ASN A 29 -7.75 4.50 14.13
N VAL A 30 -8.41 4.73 12.99
CA VAL A 30 -9.23 5.95 12.77
C VAL A 30 -10.52 5.86 13.57
N PHE A 31 -11.03 4.64 13.72
CA PHE A 31 -12.21 4.32 14.50
C PHE A 31 -11.97 3.13 15.41
N PRO A 32 -12.56 3.10 16.61
CA PRO A 32 -12.42 1.98 17.54
C PRO A 32 -13.20 0.74 17.10
N SER A 33 -14.22 0.89 16.24
CA SER A 33 -15.04 -0.23 15.79
C SER A 33 -15.72 0.04 14.46
N TYR A 34 -16.12 -1.04 13.79
CA TYR A 34 -16.82 -1.00 12.50
C TYR A 34 -18.17 -0.25 12.58
N GLN A 35 -18.93 -0.46 13.66
CA GLN A 35 -20.20 0.21 13.90
C GLN A 35 -20.01 1.72 14.08
N THR A 36 -18.96 2.12 14.79
CA THR A 36 -18.61 3.54 15.00
C THR A 36 -18.24 4.20 13.68
N ALA A 37 -17.40 3.54 12.89
CA ALA A 37 -17.00 4.00 11.56
C ALA A 37 -18.22 4.18 10.65
N ASN A 38 -19.09 3.17 10.53
CA ASN A 38 -20.28 3.25 9.68
C ASN A 38 -21.25 4.37 10.11
N ARG A 39 -21.55 4.50 11.41
CA ARG A 39 -22.39 5.59 11.92
C ARG A 39 -21.80 6.95 11.56
N ARG A 40 -20.47 7.10 11.66
CA ARG A 40 -19.80 8.36 11.31
C ARG A 40 -19.87 8.63 9.81
N LEU A 41 -19.55 7.67 8.96
CA LEU A 41 -19.59 7.82 7.50
C LEU A 41 -21.01 8.16 7.00
N ILE A 42 -22.06 7.55 7.59
CA ILE A 42 -23.46 7.90 7.29
C ILE A 42 -23.76 9.35 7.69
N ARG A 43 -23.32 9.80 8.87
CA ARG A 43 -23.50 11.19 9.30
C ARG A 43 -22.78 12.17 8.37
N LEU A 44 -21.55 11.85 7.96
CA LEU A 44 -20.79 12.66 7.01
C LEU A 44 -21.49 12.76 5.66
N LYS A 45 -22.03 11.65 5.15
CA LYS A 45 -22.80 11.63 3.90
C LYS A 45 -24.08 12.48 3.97
N LYS A 46 -24.72 12.57 5.14
CA LYS A 46 -25.95 13.37 5.36
C LYS A 46 -25.69 14.86 5.57
N ARG A 47 -24.44 15.30 5.75
CA ARG A 47 -24.13 16.73 5.93
C ARG A 47 -24.43 17.50 4.65
N LYS A 48 -25.09 18.67 4.80
CA LYS A 48 -25.41 19.57 3.68
C LYS A 48 -24.23 20.44 3.23
N ARG A 49 -23.21 20.61 4.07
CA ARG A 49 -22.03 21.45 3.80
C ARG A 49 -20.75 20.65 4.06
N GLY A 50 -19.76 20.83 3.19
CA GLY A 50 -18.45 20.20 3.26
C GLY A 50 -18.29 18.97 2.35
N ARG A 51 -17.12 18.35 2.42
CA ARG A 51 -16.78 17.13 1.67
C ARG A 51 -17.63 15.95 2.16
N THR A 52 -18.01 15.06 1.25
CA THR A 52 -18.81 13.86 1.57
C THR A 52 -18.05 12.58 1.19
N PRO A 53 -18.15 11.50 1.99
CA PRO A 53 -17.56 10.22 1.64
C PRO A 53 -18.20 9.68 0.35
N ARG A 54 -17.37 9.42 -0.66
CA ARG A 54 -17.79 8.81 -1.92
C ARG A 54 -17.53 7.32 -1.87
N VAL A 55 -18.56 6.53 -2.20
CA VAL A 55 -18.41 5.09 -2.45
C VAL A 55 -18.13 4.92 -3.93
N ILE A 56 -17.04 4.23 -4.26
CA ILE A 56 -16.59 4.02 -5.64
C ILE A 56 -16.89 2.60 -6.16
N GLY A 57 -17.21 1.67 -5.26
CA GLY A 57 -17.57 0.30 -5.59
C GLY A 57 -17.71 -0.58 -4.35
N THR A 58 -17.81 -1.89 -4.57
CA THR A 58 -17.77 -2.92 -3.54
C THR A 58 -16.71 -3.97 -3.88
N VAL A 59 -16.12 -4.59 -2.85
CA VAL A 59 -15.13 -5.67 -2.99
C VAL A 59 -15.50 -6.78 -2.02
N ALA A 60 -15.45 -8.04 -2.46
CA ALA A 60 -15.60 -9.20 -1.57
C ALA A 60 -14.31 -9.40 -0.77
N MET A 61 -14.39 -9.33 0.56
CA MET A 61 -13.22 -9.53 1.43
C MET A 61 -12.95 -11.02 1.61
N HIS A 62 -11.68 -11.45 1.48
CA HIS A 62 -11.28 -12.86 1.51
C HIS A 62 -11.74 -13.64 2.76
N ASP A 63 -11.84 -12.97 3.91
CA ASP A 63 -12.09 -13.62 5.19
C ASP A 63 -13.57 -13.74 5.57
N SER A 64 -14.46 -13.02 4.88
CA SER A 64 -15.89 -13.02 5.21
C SER A 64 -16.80 -13.34 4.02
N GLY A 65 -16.27 -13.29 2.78
CA GLY A 65 -17.04 -13.42 1.55
C GLY A 65 -18.09 -12.31 1.35
N ARG A 66 -18.20 -11.36 2.30
CA ARG A 66 -19.16 -10.26 2.25
C ARG A 66 -18.57 -9.10 1.49
N GLU A 67 -19.41 -8.48 0.68
CA GLU A 67 -19.07 -7.24 0.00
C GLU A 67 -18.88 -6.10 1.01
N ALA A 68 -17.72 -5.45 0.93
CA ALA A 68 -17.40 -4.24 1.65
C ALA A 68 -17.49 -3.02 0.72
N LYS A 69 -18.09 -1.93 1.20
CA LYS A 69 -18.09 -0.65 0.49
C LYS A 69 -16.67 -0.08 0.47
N VAL A 70 -16.25 0.35 -0.72
CA VAL A 70 -14.95 0.99 -0.94
C VAL A 70 -15.14 2.50 -1.05
N TYR A 71 -14.41 3.25 -0.24
CA TYR A 71 -14.41 4.69 -0.19
C TYR A 71 -13.13 5.24 -0.80
N CYS A 72 -13.27 6.23 -1.68
CA CYS A 72 -12.16 6.98 -2.27
C CYS A 72 -12.69 8.29 -2.87
N SER A 73 -11.91 9.36 -2.82
CA SER A 73 -12.27 10.65 -3.41
C SER A 73 -12.25 10.61 -4.95
N HIS A 74 -11.41 9.77 -5.53
CA HIS A 74 -11.24 9.62 -6.98
C HIS A 74 -11.66 8.23 -7.47
N ARG A 75 -11.94 8.10 -8.76
CA ARG A 75 -12.19 6.78 -9.37
C ARG A 75 -10.87 6.06 -9.60
N VAL A 76 -10.87 4.74 -9.39
CA VAL A 76 -9.76 3.86 -9.73
C VAL A 76 -10.25 2.77 -10.68
N SER A 77 -9.39 2.31 -11.58
CA SER A 77 -9.75 1.32 -12.61
C SER A 77 -9.86 -0.09 -12.04
N LYS A 78 -8.90 -0.49 -11.19
CA LYS A 78 -8.83 -1.82 -10.57
C LYS A 78 -9.12 -1.72 -9.06
N ILE A 79 -10.38 -1.44 -8.69
CA ILE A 79 -10.79 -1.21 -7.29
C ILE A 79 -10.28 -2.32 -6.37
N GLU A 80 -10.44 -3.57 -6.78
CA GLU A 80 -10.05 -4.73 -5.98
C GLU A 80 -8.54 -4.77 -5.72
N HIS A 81 -7.72 -4.56 -6.76
CA HIS A 81 -6.26 -4.44 -6.66
C HIS A 81 -5.85 -3.39 -5.65
N GLU A 82 -6.42 -2.19 -5.79
CA GLU A 82 -6.07 -1.06 -4.93
C GLU A 82 -6.46 -1.30 -3.46
N VAL A 83 -7.60 -1.95 -3.22
CA VAL A 83 -8.07 -2.26 -1.86
C VAL A 83 -7.17 -3.30 -1.19
N PHE A 84 -6.74 -4.33 -1.91
CA PHE A 84 -5.83 -5.34 -1.36
C PHE A 84 -4.43 -4.79 -1.15
N LEU A 85 -3.94 -3.93 -2.04
CA LEU A 85 -2.70 -3.20 -1.81
C LEU A 85 -2.81 -2.28 -0.58
N SER A 86 -3.94 -1.59 -0.40
CA SER A 86 -4.17 -0.83 0.84
C SER A 86 -4.17 -1.73 2.08
N GLU A 87 -4.71 -2.96 1.99
CA GLU A 87 -4.67 -3.91 3.11
C GLU A 87 -3.23 -4.31 3.45
N GLU A 88 -2.44 -4.65 2.44
CA GLU A 88 -1.02 -5.00 2.58
C GLU A 88 -0.22 -3.85 3.21
N LEU A 89 -0.39 -2.62 2.71
CA LEU A 89 0.37 -1.47 3.21
C LEU A 89 -0.08 -0.98 4.59
N ILE A 90 -1.33 -1.22 5.00
CA ILE A 90 -1.80 -0.82 6.35
C ILE A 90 -1.00 -1.50 7.45
N ASP A 91 -0.49 -2.69 7.17
CA ASP A 91 0.33 -3.46 8.12
C ASP A 91 1.80 -2.98 8.13
N TRP A 92 2.18 -2.05 7.24
CA TRP A 92 3.46 -1.36 7.28
C TRP A 92 3.32 -0.15 8.21
N PRO A 93 4.18 -0.01 9.25
CA PRO A 93 4.08 1.08 10.22
C PRO A 93 4.53 2.45 9.68
N ILE A 94 4.09 2.79 8.46
CA ILE A 94 4.38 4.06 7.77
C ILE A 94 3.10 4.90 7.69
N PRO A 95 3.16 6.19 8.04
CA PRO A 95 2.01 7.09 7.88
C PRO A 95 1.49 7.09 6.44
N PHE A 96 0.18 6.93 6.27
CA PHE A 96 -0.46 6.94 4.95
C PHE A 96 -0.16 8.20 4.13
N THR A 97 0.15 9.33 4.78
CA THR A 97 0.51 10.59 4.11
C THR A 97 1.80 10.51 3.30
N MET A 98 2.63 9.49 3.55
CA MET A 98 3.84 9.22 2.78
C MET A 98 3.59 8.31 1.57
N TRP A 99 2.40 7.73 1.46
CA TRP A 99 2.08 6.84 0.35
C TRP A 99 1.70 7.64 -0.88
N LYS A 100 2.30 7.30 -2.01
CA LYS A 100 1.86 7.73 -3.33
C LYS A 100 1.21 6.54 -4.04
N ARG A 101 0.10 6.80 -4.73
CA ARG A 101 -0.71 5.79 -5.44
C ARG A 101 -1.12 6.30 -6.81
N GLY A 102 -1.32 5.37 -7.75
CA GLY A 102 -1.82 5.67 -9.09
C GLY A 102 -1.01 6.77 -9.78
N ARG A 103 -1.67 7.85 -10.23
CA ARG A 103 -1.01 8.94 -10.98
C ARG A 103 0.06 9.72 -10.19
N ASN A 104 0.13 9.54 -8.87
CA ASN A 104 1.08 10.25 -8.02
C ASN A 104 2.39 9.49 -7.86
N THR A 105 2.50 8.26 -8.36
CA THR A 105 3.78 7.51 -8.40
C THR A 105 4.63 7.94 -9.59
N ASP A 106 5.86 7.44 -9.66
CA ASP A 106 6.75 7.63 -10.82
C ASP A 106 6.01 7.38 -12.16
N GLY A 107 6.00 8.40 -13.03
CA GLY A 107 5.23 8.39 -14.26
C GLY A 107 5.77 7.44 -15.35
N PHE A 108 7.04 7.05 -15.24
CA PHE A 108 7.75 6.18 -16.17
C PHE A 108 7.62 4.71 -15.73
N LEU A 109 8.03 4.39 -14.50
CA LEU A 109 7.96 3.04 -13.93
C LEU A 109 6.52 2.64 -13.67
N ARG A 110 5.72 3.56 -13.11
CA ARG A 110 4.34 3.36 -12.66
C ARG A 110 4.21 2.16 -11.72
N PRO A 111 4.91 2.18 -10.56
CA PRO A 111 4.67 1.18 -9.53
C PRO A 111 3.23 1.30 -9.01
N ASP A 112 2.71 0.23 -8.43
CA ASP A 112 1.40 0.25 -7.79
C ASP A 112 1.35 1.20 -6.58
N ALA A 113 2.44 1.31 -5.83
CA ALA A 113 2.63 2.30 -4.78
C ALA A 113 4.08 2.77 -4.67
N GLU A 114 4.28 3.93 -4.06
CA GLU A 114 5.61 4.42 -3.70
C GLU A 114 5.56 4.99 -2.27
N ILE A 115 6.62 4.75 -1.52
CA ILE A 115 6.82 5.30 -0.18
C ILE A 115 8.23 5.89 -0.10
N ASP A 116 8.31 7.22 -0.13
CA ASP A 116 9.58 7.95 -0.02
C ASP A 116 10.69 7.42 -0.96
N GLY A 117 10.38 7.10 -2.22
CA GLY A 117 11.35 6.55 -3.17
C GLY A 117 11.50 5.03 -3.15
N LEU A 118 10.88 4.32 -2.21
CA LEU A 118 10.69 2.87 -2.30
C LEU A 118 9.52 2.56 -3.24
N SER A 119 9.78 1.86 -4.34
CA SER A 119 8.73 1.36 -5.23
C SER A 119 8.13 0.07 -4.68
N ILE A 120 6.81 -0.09 -4.80
CA ILE A 120 6.10 -1.29 -4.37
C ILE A 120 5.22 -1.79 -5.51
N GLU A 121 5.42 -3.07 -5.86
CA GLU A 121 4.62 -3.80 -6.84
C GLU A 121 3.84 -4.90 -6.13
N PHE A 122 2.56 -5.05 -6.45
CA PHE A 122 1.66 -5.97 -5.75
C PHE A 122 0.95 -6.89 -6.73
N ASP A 123 1.33 -8.17 -6.75
CA ASP A 123 0.61 -9.16 -7.54
C ASP A 123 -0.44 -9.85 -6.68
N ARG A 124 -1.69 -9.89 -7.12
CA ARG A 124 -2.77 -10.64 -6.47
C ARG A 124 -2.74 -12.15 -6.74
N GLY A 125 -1.83 -12.61 -7.59
CA GLY A 125 -1.72 -13.99 -8.04
C GLY A 125 -2.44 -14.29 -9.35
N TYR A 126 -2.98 -13.26 -10.00
CA TYR A 126 -3.61 -13.40 -11.31
C TYR A 126 -2.64 -13.15 -12.46
N GLU A 127 -1.45 -12.64 -12.17
CA GLU A 127 -0.45 -12.39 -13.20
C GLU A 127 0.23 -13.68 -13.65
N THR A 128 0.33 -13.84 -14.97
CA THR A 128 1.13 -14.89 -15.57
C THR A 128 2.63 -14.59 -15.42
N GLN A 129 3.46 -15.63 -15.47
CA GLN A 129 4.92 -15.47 -15.48
C GLN A 129 5.40 -14.46 -16.53
N LYS A 130 4.81 -14.47 -17.73
CA LYS A 130 5.16 -13.55 -18.82
C LYS A 130 4.83 -12.10 -18.46
N GLN A 131 3.70 -11.85 -17.80
CA GLN A 131 3.31 -10.51 -17.35
C GLN A 131 4.27 -10.00 -16.27
N LEU A 132 4.53 -10.80 -15.25
CA LEU A 132 5.46 -10.44 -14.18
C LEU A 132 6.85 -10.12 -14.73
N ARG A 133 7.45 -11.03 -15.51
CA ARG A 133 8.79 -10.79 -16.10
C ARG A 133 8.85 -9.50 -16.93
N LYS A 134 7.80 -9.18 -17.69
CA LYS A 134 7.72 -7.91 -18.44
C LYS A 134 7.75 -6.70 -17.51
N GLN A 135 7.09 -6.77 -16.35
CA GLN A 135 7.08 -5.69 -15.38
C GLN A 135 8.43 -5.53 -14.69
N VAL A 136 9.09 -6.64 -14.33
CA VAL A 136 10.42 -6.65 -13.69
C VAL A 136 11.47 -5.94 -14.54
N VAL A 137 11.46 -6.16 -15.85
CA VAL A 137 12.41 -5.52 -16.79
C VAL A 137 12.34 -3.99 -16.73
N ARG A 138 11.21 -3.38 -16.34
CA ARG A 138 11.11 -1.92 -16.17
C ARG A 138 12.05 -1.38 -15.10
N TYR A 139 12.39 -2.19 -14.10
CA TYR A 139 13.22 -1.79 -12.96
C TYR A 139 14.70 -2.12 -13.13
N ARG A 140 15.11 -2.67 -14.29
CA ARG A 140 16.50 -3.11 -14.51
C ARG A 140 17.53 -2.00 -14.32
N ASP A 141 17.20 -0.80 -14.78
CA ASP A 141 18.06 0.39 -14.71
C ASP A 141 17.56 1.38 -13.65
N TYR A 142 16.74 0.92 -12.71
CA TYR A 142 16.24 1.75 -11.62
C TYR A 142 17.24 1.76 -10.47
N ASP A 143 17.61 2.95 -9.98
CA ASP A 143 18.60 3.10 -8.91
C ASP A 143 18.00 2.99 -7.49
N GLY A 144 16.66 2.97 -7.35
CA GLY A 144 15.96 2.87 -6.06
C GLY A 144 15.58 1.43 -5.70
N PHE A 145 15.11 1.17 -4.49
CA PHE A 145 14.62 -0.17 -4.12
C PHE A 145 13.21 -0.44 -4.65
N VAL A 146 12.94 -1.69 -5.03
CA VAL A 146 11.59 -2.17 -5.35
C VAL A 146 11.23 -3.39 -4.50
N VAL A 147 10.06 -3.36 -3.87
CA VAL A 147 9.51 -4.50 -3.12
C VAL A 147 8.39 -5.14 -3.93
N TRP A 148 8.53 -6.44 -4.22
CA TRP A 148 7.49 -7.25 -4.84
C TRP A 148 6.71 -8.02 -3.78
N CYS A 149 5.46 -7.62 -3.59
CA CYS A 149 4.50 -8.27 -2.72
C CYS A 149 3.68 -9.30 -3.53
N VAL A 150 3.96 -10.59 -3.33
CA VAL A 150 3.38 -11.68 -4.13
C VAL A 150 2.73 -12.75 -3.26
N PRO A 151 1.81 -13.56 -3.78
CA PRO A 151 1.06 -14.51 -2.95
C PRO A 151 1.82 -15.81 -2.68
N SER A 152 2.84 -16.15 -3.48
CA SER A 152 3.58 -17.41 -3.30
C SER A 152 5.03 -17.33 -3.76
N VAL A 153 5.84 -18.26 -3.25
CA VAL A 153 7.25 -18.42 -3.61
C VAL A 153 7.45 -18.63 -5.11
N LYS A 154 6.48 -19.26 -5.79
CA LYS A 154 6.53 -19.48 -7.24
C LYS A 154 6.66 -18.16 -8.03
N GLN A 155 5.95 -17.11 -7.61
CA GLN A 155 6.07 -15.79 -8.23
C GLN A 155 7.42 -15.15 -7.92
N ILE A 156 7.94 -15.33 -6.70
CA ILE A 156 9.29 -14.87 -6.33
C ILE A 156 10.32 -15.47 -7.29
N ASP A 157 10.26 -16.79 -7.53
CA ASP A 157 11.16 -17.49 -8.45
C ASP A 157 11.05 -17.01 -9.90
N TRP A 158 9.87 -16.52 -10.30
CA TRP A 158 9.67 -15.93 -11.62
C TRP A 158 10.32 -14.56 -11.74
N ILE A 159 10.22 -13.74 -10.69
CA ILE A 159 10.77 -12.37 -10.65
C ILE A 159 12.29 -12.41 -10.55
N ARG A 160 12.84 -13.25 -9.67
CA ARG A 160 14.29 -13.39 -9.42
C ARG A 160 15.15 -13.59 -10.67
N LYS A 161 14.59 -14.19 -11.73
CA LYS A 161 15.33 -14.49 -12.96
C LYS A 161 15.74 -13.25 -13.76
N ASP A 162 15.01 -12.15 -13.64
CA ASP A 162 15.26 -10.93 -14.42
C ASP A 162 15.42 -9.69 -13.53
N ALA A 163 15.38 -9.87 -12.21
CA ALA A 163 15.48 -8.81 -11.22
C ALA A 163 16.91 -8.32 -11.03
N SER A 164 17.05 -7.03 -10.74
CA SER A 164 18.29 -6.38 -10.32
C SER A 164 18.50 -6.47 -8.80
N ASP A 165 19.72 -6.19 -8.33
CA ASP A 165 20.12 -6.37 -6.92
C ASP A 165 19.36 -5.50 -5.90
N ASN A 166 18.72 -4.43 -6.37
CA ASN A 166 17.82 -3.54 -5.61
C ASN A 166 16.39 -4.10 -5.44
N THR A 167 16.19 -5.39 -5.72
CA THR A 167 14.88 -6.05 -5.64
C THR A 167 14.71 -6.80 -4.31
N LEU A 168 13.60 -6.52 -3.64
CA LEU A 168 13.17 -7.18 -2.42
C LEU A 168 11.88 -7.95 -2.68
N TYR A 169 11.70 -9.07 -1.97
CA TYR A 169 10.58 -9.99 -2.14
C TYR A 169 9.81 -10.16 -0.84
N LYS A 170 8.50 -10.12 -0.92
CA LYS A 170 7.63 -10.28 0.25
C LYS A 170 6.44 -11.16 -0.11
N LEU A 171 6.12 -12.11 0.76
CA LEU A 171 4.84 -12.81 0.69
C LEU A 171 3.74 -11.93 1.30
N HIS A 172 2.54 -11.96 0.71
CA HIS A 172 1.39 -11.21 1.23
C HIS A 172 1.19 -11.47 2.73
N GLY A 173 0.97 -10.39 3.49
CA GLY A 173 0.76 -10.46 4.94
C GLY A 173 1.96 -10.91 5.78
N ALA A 174 3.09 -11.29 5.19
CA ALA A 174 4.31 -11.60 5.95
C ALA A 174 4.86 -10.34 6.67
N SER A 175 5.49 -10.51 7.82
CA SER A 175 6.17 -9.40 8.52
C SER A 175 7.63 -9.22 8.09
N VAL A 176 8.08 -10.02 7.12
CA VAL A 176 9.46 -10.12 6.66
C VAL A 176 9.51 -10.06 5.12
N LEU A 177 10.64 -9.61 4.62
CA LEU A 177 10.99 -9.55 3.22
C LEU A 177 12.39 -10.13 3.00
N PHE A 178 12.69 -10.52 1.78
CA PHE A 178 13.95 -11.19 1.42
C PHE A 178 14.63 -10.44 0.29
N ASP A 179 15.95 -10.42 0.27
CA ASP A 179 16.71 -9.94 -0.89
C ASP A 179 16.93 -11.06 -1.95
N GLY A 180 17.70 -10.74 -2.99
CA GLY A 180 18.09 -11.68 -4.05
C GLY A 180 18.90 -12.88 -3.55
N GLN A 181 19.61 -12.72 -2.44
CA GLN A 181 20.43 -13.75 -1.80
C GLN A 181 19.62 -14.57 -0.78
N GLY A 182 18.37 -14.20 -0.52
CA GLY A 182 17.50 -14.87 0.44
C GLY A 182 17.74 -14.46 1.90
N ARG A 183 18.49 -13.37 2.15
CA ARG A 183 18.65 -12.81 3.48
C ARG A 183 17.35 -12.12 3.89
N GLU A 184 16.94 -12.39 5.12
CA GLU A 184 15.70 -11.86 5.69
C GLU A 184 15.90 -10.43 6.23
N LEU A 185 14.94 -9.57 5.98
CA LEU A 185 14.80 -8.25 6.57
C LEU A 185 13.39 -8.10 7.15
N SER A 186 13.28 -7.50 8.33
CA SER A 186 11.98 -7.16 8.91
C SER A 186 11.34 -5.99 8.16
N VAL A 187 10.05 -6.09 7.85
CA VAL A 187 9.26 -4.96 7.32
C VAL A 187 9.31 -3.77 8.28
N ALA A 188 9.23 -4.00 9.59
CA ALA A 188 9.30 -2.94 10.59
C ALA A 188 10.66 -2.21 10.52
N LYS A 189 11.78 -2.95 10.48
CA LYS A 189 13.12 -2.35 10.35
C LYS A 189 13.27 -1.54 9.04
N LEU A 190 12.72 -2.03 7.94
CA LEU A 190 12.72 -1.28 6.68
C LEU A 190 11.92 0.02 6.82
N CYS A 191 10.76 -0.03 7.46
CA CYS A 191 9.92 1.14 7.71
C CYS A 191 10.60 2.16 8.63
N ASP A 192 11.30 1.70 9.68
CA ASP A 192 12.06 2.58 10.57
C ASP A 192 13.14 3.35 9.79
N ARG A 193 13.90 2.66 8.91
CA ARG A 193 14.89 3.31 8.03
C ARG A 193 14.26 4.33 7.08
N ILE A 194 13.09 4.03 6.51
CA ILE A 194 12.35 4.99 5.67
C ILE A 194 11.99 6.25 6.47
N LEU A 195 11.51 6.08 7.71
CA LEU A 195 11.13 7.19 8.57
C LEU A 195 12.34 8.04 8.99
N GLU A 196 13.50 7.41 9.22
CA GLU A 196 14.76 8.12 9.47
C GLU A 196 15.18 8.99 8.29
N ILE A 197 15.16 8.45 7.06
CA ILE A 197 15.47 9.19 5.84
C ILE A 197 14.49 10.34 5.64
N TYR A 198 13.20 10.12 5.87
CA TYR A 198 12.18 11.14 5.72
C TYR A 198 12.35 12.30 6.72
N GLN A 199 12.76 11.99 7.96
CA GLN A 199 13.04 13.02 8.99
C GLN A 199 14.38 13.73 8.75
N HIS A 200 15.33 13.06 8.10
CA HIS A 200 16.68 13.54 7.83
C HIS A 200 17.07 13.20 6.38
N PRO A 201 16.67 14.02 5.38
CA PRO A 201 16.82 13.69 3.96
C PRO A 201 18.28 13.68 3.53
N MET A 202 18.94 12.54 3.71
CA MET A 202 20.31 12.25 3.27
C MET A 202 20.34 11.31 2.04
N GLY A 203 19.17 10.97 1.49
CA GLY A 203 19.03 10.01 0.38
C GLY A 203 19.04 8.55 0.86
N TRP A 204 18.59 7.63 0.00
CA TRP A 204 18.63 6.20 0.29
C TRP A 204 20.05 5.66 0.22
N PRO A 205 20.50 4.85 1.20
CA PRO A 205 21.77 4.15 1.09
C PRO A 205 21.69 3.09 -0.02
N THR A 206 22.76 2.96 -0.81
CA THR A 206 22.88 1.97 -1.91
C THR A 206 22.99 0.53 -1.43
N SER A 207 23.05 0.29 -0.11
CA SER A 207 23.04 -1.05 0.47
C SER A 207 22.29 -1.09 1.80
N LEU A 208 21.48 -2.13 1.99
CA LEU A 208 20.83 -2.45 3.26
C LEU A 208 21.81 -3.25 4.13
N GLY A 209 22.96 -2.65 4.43
CA GLY A 209 23.98 -3.23 5.32
C GLY A 209 23.56 -3.22 6.79
N GLU A 210 24.08 -4.19 7.53
CA GLU A 210 23.71 -4.68 8.87
C GLU A 210 23.69 -3.65 10.00
N SER A 211 22.62 -3.71 10.81
CA SER A 211 22.53 -3.22 12.20
C SER A 211 21.38 -3.91 12.93
#